data_AF-A0A962DY84-F1
#
_entry.id   AF-A0A962DY84-F1
#
_cell.length_a   1.000
_cell.length_b   1.000
_cell.length_c   1.000
_cell.angle_alpha   90.00
_cell.angle_beta   90.00
_cell.angle_gamma   90.00
#
_symmetry.space_group_name_H-M   'P 1'
#
loop_
_entity.id
_entity.type
_entity.pdbx_description
1 polymer ?
#
loop_
_entity_poly.entity_id
_entity_poly.type
_entity_poly.pdbx_seq_one_letter_code
_entity_poly.pdbx_strand_id
1 'polypeptide(L)' 'MTRQGTMAKTEEHHPNGTSQPATRQWVPEVPVALEFNGVAYAVMMATPDQLEDFALGFAIAEGLANCAA' A
#
# COMPACT_ATOMS: atom_id res chain seq x y z
N MET A 1 -2.62 -2.13 14.36
CA MET A 1 -3.80 -1.26 14.59
C MET A 1 -4.41 -0.98 13.22
N THR A 2 -5.17 -1.93 12.67
CA THR A 2 -5.59 -1.92 11.27
C THR A 2 -6.70 -0.89 11.08
N ARG A 3 -6.40 0.26 10.45
CA ARG A 3 -7.44 1.18 10.00
C ARG A 3 -8.20 0.48 8.87
N GLN A 4 -9.38 -0.06 9.17
CA GLN A 4 -10.33 -0.51 8.16
C GLN A 4 -10.51 0.60 7.12
N GLY A 5 -10.40 0.23 5.83
CA GLY A 5 -10.43 1.19 4.72
C GLY A 5 -11.60 2.15 4.84
N THR A 6 -11.32 3.45 4.79
CA THR A 6 -12.37 4.46 4.91
C THR A 6 -13.31 4.33 3.71
N MET A 7 -14.61 4.22 3.98
CA MET A 7 -15.65 4.23 2.96
C MET A 7 -15.75 5.64 2.40
N ALA A 8 -15.25 5.85 1.18
CA ALA A 8 -15.36 7.12 0.48
C ALA A 8 -16.77 7.21 -0.12
N LYS A 9 -17.49 8.28 0.21
CA LYS A 9 -18.73 8.64 -0.48
C LYS A 9 -18.34 9.31 -1.79
N THR A 10 -18.78 8.75 -2.90
CA THR A 10 -18.45 9.21 -4.26
C THR A 10 -19.73 9.45 -5.04
N GLU A 11 -19.64 10.25 -6.11
CA GLU A 11 -20.67 10.32 -7.15
C GLU A 11 -20.14 9.62 -8.40
N GLU A 12 -20.89 8.65 -8.90
CA GLU A 12 -20.59 7.97 -10.17
C GLU A 12 -21.35 8.68 -11.28
N HIS A 13 -20.61 9.29 -12.20
CA HIS A 13 -21.17 9.94 -13.39
C HIS A 13 -21.13 9.00 -14.58
N HIS A 14 -22.27 8.82 -15.25
CA HIS A 14 -22.42 7.95 -16.40
C HIS A 14 -22.46 8.74 -17.72
N PRO A 15 -22.06 8.14 -18.87
CA PRO A 15 -22.07 8.84 -20.17
C PRO A 15 -23.44 9.33 -20.64
N ASN A 16 -24.53 8.78 -20.10
CA ASN A 16 -25.91 9.21 -20.37
C ASN A 16 -26.32 10.48 -19.59
N GLY A 17 -25.40 11.11 -18.87
CA GLY A 17 -25.64 12.31 -18.04
C GLY A 17 -26.26 12.02 -16.67
N THR A 18 -26.51 10.75 -16.33
CA THR A 18 -26.98 10.38 -14.98
C THR A 18 -25.81 10.34 -14.00
N SER A 19 -26.07 10.74 -12.77
CA SER A 19 -25.11 10.63 -11.67
C SER A 19 -25.80 9.96 -10.48
N GLN A 20 -25.13 9.00 -9.85
CA GLN A 20 -25.69 8.28 -8.71
C GLN A 20 -24.71 8.25 -7.54
N PRO A 21 -25.20 8.33 -6.29
CA PRO A 21 -24.35 8.20 -5.13
C PRO A 21 -23.79 6.77 -5.06
N ALA A 22 -22.51 6.66 -4.79
CA ALA A 22 -21.83 5.40 -4.59
C ALA A 22 -21.00 5.42 -3.31
N THR A 23 -20.64 4.24 -2.84
CA THR A 23 -19.69 4.08 -1.75
C THR A 23 -18.66 3.06 -2.20
N ARG A 24 -17.39 3.43 -2.01
CA ARG A 24 -16.24 2.60 -2.37
C ARG A 24 -15.26 2.58 -1.21
N GLN A 25 -14.62 1.43 -1.02
CA GLN A 25 -13.54 1.33 -0.07
C GLN A 25 -12.30 2.01 -0.65
N TRP A 26 -11.72 2.94 0.12
CA TRP A 26 -10.42 3.51 -0.22
C TRP A 26 -9.30 2.58 0.29
N VAL A 27 -8.34 2.27 -0.58
CA VAL A 27 -7.12 1.55 -0.21
C VAL A 27 -5.96 2.55 -0.18
N PRO A 28 -5.31 2.78 0.98
CA PRO A 28 -4.20 3.71 1.07
C PRO A 28 -2.94 3.14 0.42
N GLU A 29 -2.22 3.99 -0.30
CA GLU A 29 -0.94 3.68 -0.91
C GLU A 29 0.02 4.85 -0.62
N VAL A 30 1.17 4.56 -0.02
CA VAL A 30 2.14 5.58 0.40
C VAL A 30 3.56 5.19 -0.02
N PRO A 31 4.45 6.16 -0.24
CA PRO A 31 5.87 5.85 -0.44
C PRO A 31 6.50 5.33 0.86
N VAL A 32 7.15 4.18 0.80
CA VAL A 32 7.88 3.53 1.89
C VAL A 32 9.35 3.42 1.50
N ALA A 33 10.24 4.01 2.31
CA ALA A 33 11.68 3.89 2.13
C ALA A 33 12.19 2.62 2.81
N LEU A 34 12.98 1.82 2.09
CA LEU A 34 13.66 0.63 2.59
C LEU A 34 15.13 0.96 2.79
N GLU A 35 15.55 0.94 4.04
CA GLU A 35 16.93 1.22 4.45
C GLU A 35 17.57 -0.03 5.04
N PHE A 36 18.76 -0.37 4.55
CA PHE A 36 19.55 -1.47 5.09
C PHE A 36 20.85 -0.92 5.65
N ASN A 37 21.09 -1.17 6.96
CA ASN A 37 22.25 -0.65 7.69
C ASN A 37 22.44 0.87 7.56
N GLY A 38 21.33 1.63 7.50
CA GLY A 38 21.34 3.09 7.37
C GLY A 38 21.56 3.63 5.95
N VAL A 39 21.50 2.77 4.93
CA VAL A 39 21.59 3.16 3.51
C VAL A 39 20.25 2.95 2.83
N ALA A 40 19.71 4.00 2.21
CA ALA A 40 18.50 3.93 1.41
C ALA A 40 18.72 3.08 0.15
N TYR A 41 17.98 1.98 0.04
CA TYR A 41 18.08 1.03 -1.07
C TYR A 41 17.00 1.28 -2.13
N ALA A 42 15.76 1.45 -1.69
CA ALA A 42 14.63 1.69 -2.58
C ALA A 42 13.51 2.48 -1.89
N VAL A 43 12.63 3.08 -2.69
CA VAL A 43 11.34 3.61 -2.26
C VAL A 43 10.26 2.93 -3.08
N MET A 44 9.27 2.35 -2.42
CA MET A 44 8.16 1.66 -3.06
C MET A 44 6.83 2.25 -2.63
N MET A 45 5.87 2.30 -3.55
CA MET A 45 4.48 2.57 -3.19
C MET A 45 3.89 1.30 -2.57
N ALA A 46 3.41 1.39 -1.33
CA ALA A 46 2.89 0.26 -0.58
C ALA A 46 1.73 0.68 0.31
N THR A 47 0.89 -0.30 0.66
CA THR A 47 -0.07 -0.13 1.75
C THR A 47 0.72 0.06 3.05
N PRO A 48 0.44 1.10 3.87
CA PRO A 48 1.12 1.34 5.14
C PRO A 48 0.63 0.39 6.25
N ASP A 49 0.68 -0.91 5.98
CA ASP A 49 0.33 -1.99 6.91
C ASP A 49 1.26 -3.18 6.67
N GLN A 50 1.49 -3.99 7.71
CA GLN A 50 2.38 -5.17 7.68
C GLN A 50 3.76 -4.89 7.05
N LEU A 51 4.37 -3.75 7.40
CA LEU A 51 5.61 -3.27 6.77
C LEU A 51 6.81 -4.17 7.08
N GLU A 52 6.81 -4.86 8.22
CA GLU A 52 7.85 -5.81 8.62
C GLU A 52 7.90 -7.02 7.67
N ASP A 53 6.74 -7.61 7.39
CA ASP A 53 6.62 -8.74 6.46
C ASP A 53 6.94 -8.32 5.02
N PHE A 54 6.50 -7.10 4.64
CA PHE A 54 6.86 -6.51 3.35
C PHE A 54 8.37 -6.33 3.20
N ALA A 55 9.04 -5.76 4.21
CA ALA A 55 10.49 -5.54 4.19
C ALA A 55 11.27 -6.86 4.18
N LEU A 56 10.83 -7.87 4.93
CA LEU A 56 11.44 -9.20 4.92
C LEU A 56 11.29 -9.88 3.55
N GLY A 57 10.07 -9.86 2.99
CA GLY A 57 9.80 -10.40 1.66
C GLY A 57 10.63 -9.70 0.58
N PHE A 58 10.75 -8.37 0.64
CA PHE A 58 11.61 -7.59 -0.23
C PHE A 58 13.08 -8.01 -0.10
N ALA A 59 13.59 -8.10 1.14
CA ALA A 59 14.98 -8.48 1.38
C ALA A 59 15.31 -9.87 0.84
N ILE A 60 14.39 -10.84 0.93
CA ILE A 60 14.58 -12.18 0.36
C ILE A 60 14.53 -12.13 -1.18
N ALA A 61 13.57 -11.40 -1.75
CA ALA A 61 13.40 -11.29 -3.20
C ALA A 61 14.61 -10.62 -3.89
N GLU A 62 15.21 -9.62 -3.25
CA GLU A 62 16.41 -8.93 -3.75
C GLU A 62 17.73 -9.63 -3.37
N GLY A 63 17.66 -10.77 -2.67
CA GLY A 63 18.84 -11.53 -2.25
C GLY A 63 19.65 -10.89 -1.12
N LEU A 64 19.06 -9.93 -0.39
CA LEU A 64 19.64 -9.31 0.81
C LEU A 64 19.52 -10.23 2.04
N ALA A 65 18.62 -11.21 2.02
CA ALA A 65 18.45 -12.25 3.03
C ALA A 65 18.18 -13.62 2.38
N ASN A 66 18.56 -14.71 3.05
CA ASN A 66 18.39 -16.08 2.54
C ASN A 66 17.12 -16.78 3.05
N CYS A 67 16.60 -16.40 4.22
CA CYS A 67 15.41 -16.98 4.83
C CYS A 67 14.82 -16.02 5.87
N ALA A 68 13.57 -16.27 6.28
CA ALA A 68 13.04 -15.71 7.52
C ALA A 68 13.79 -16.32 8.71
N ALA A 69 13.99 -15.54 9.77
CA ALA A 69 14.58 -16.02 11.03
C ALA A 69 13.58 -16.83 11.85
#